data_AF-A0A8T4DI91-F1
#
_entry.id   AF-A0A8T4DI91-F1
#
_cell.length_a   1.000
_cell.length_b   1.000
_cell.length_c   1.000
_cell.angle_alpha   90.00
_cell.angle_beta   90.00
_cell.angle_gamma   90.00
#
_symmetry.space_group_name_H-M   'P 1'
#
loop_
_entity.id
_entity.type
_entity.pdbx_description
1 polymer ?
#
loop_
_entity_poly.entity_id
_entity_poly.type
_entity_poly.pdbx_seq_one_letter_code
_entity_poly.pdbx_strand_id
1 'polypeptide(L)'
;MIWHRGVIQKLTASGLFYECFVIGAKIRAPINDTLFLDIYYDPTTKSYSYGLVDSELPYKGDKRILGWDDYPHEGIKEMKALKSYPHHFQFRKNEKWVFDDSPLRGDIMKDIEVVIKAVSEYLRSSTTV
;
A
#
# COMPACT_ATOMS: atom_id res chain seq x y z
N MET A 1 -7.27 -19.79 7.56
CA MET A 1 -7.41 -18.43 8.13
C MET A 1 -7.84 -17.49 7.02
N ILE A 2 -8.94 -16.75 7.20
CA ILE A 2 -9.31 -15.65 6.28
C ILE A 2 -8.56 -14.41 6.77
N TRP A 3 -7.40 -14.11 6.17
CA TRP A 3 -6.53 -12.98 6.57
C TRP A 3 -7.28 -11.65 6.58
N HIS A 4 -8.28 -11.50 5.70
CA HIS A 4 -9.10 -10.30 5.57
C HIS A 4 -9.71 -9.84 6.89
N ARG A 5 -10.22 -10.77 7.71
CA ARG A 5 -10.91 -10.41 8.97
C ARG A 5 -9.98 -9.69 9.94
N GLY A 6 -8.76 -10.19 10.13
CA GLY A 6 -7.78 -9.59 11.04
C GLY A 6 -7.29 -8.23 10.53
N VAL A 7 -7.09 -8.11 9.21
CA VAL A 7 -6.70 -6.85 8.57
C VAL A 7 -7.81 -5.80 8.71
N ILE A 8 -9.07 -6.15 8.40
CA ILE A 8 -10.21 -5.25 8.56
C ILE A 8 -10.34 -4.77 10.00
N GLN A 9 -10.19 -5.66 11.00
CA GLN A 9 -10.22 -5.25 12.41
C GLN A 9 -9.16 -4.19 12.73
N LYS A 10 -7.94 -4.32 12.22
CA LYS A 10 -6.87 -3.32 12.43
C LYS A 10 -7.15 -2.02 11.69
N LEU A 11 -7.65 -2.10 10.46
CA LEU A 11 -8.04 -0.93 9.67
C LEU A 11 -9.15 -0.15 10.38
N THR A 12 -10.24 -0.80 10.79
CA THR A 12 -11.33 -0.17 11.53
C THR A 12 -10.84 0.42 12.86
N ALA A 13 -10.01 -0.30 13.61
CA ALA A 13 -9.47 0.18 14.88
C ALA A 13 -8.56 1.41 14.74
N SER A 14 -8.00 1.67 13.55
CA SER A 14 -7.18 2.87 13.30
C SER A 14 -7.99 4.16 13.25
N GLY A 15 -9.30 4.09 12.97
CA GLY A 15 -10.16 5.26 12.77
C GLY A 15 -9.88 6.07 11.50
N LEU A 16 -8.95 5.64 10.63
CA LEU A 16 -8.61 6.33 9.38
C LEU A 16 -9.57 6.01 8.23
N PHE A 17 -10.19 4.83 8.26
CA PHE A 17 -10.98 4.29 7.17
C PHE A 17 -12.42 4.17 7.64
N TYR A 18 -13.36 4.75 6.89
CA TYR A 18 -14.77 4.74 7.30
C TYR A 18 -15.44 3.38 7.04
N GLU A 19 -15.00 2.65 6.00
CA GLU A 19 -15.50 1.32 5.68
C GLU A 19 -14.37 0.47 5.06
N CYS A 20 -14.53 -0.87 5.06
CA CYS A 20 -13.61 -1.79 4.41
C CYS A 20 -14.39 -2.82 3.60
N PHE A 21 -14.08 -2.91 2.32
CA PHE A 21 -14.75 -3.81 1.37
C PHE A 21 -13.82 -4.93 0.95
N VAL A 22 -14.31 -6.16 0.93
CA VAL A 22 -13.61 -7.28 0.28
C VAL A 22 -14.07 -7.34 -1.17
N ILE A 23 -13.16 -7.09 -2.11
CA ILE A 23 -13.42 -7.06 -3.55
C ILE A 23 -12.53 -8.12 -4.21
N GLY A 24 -13.12 -9.28 -4.49
CA GLY A 24 -12.37 -10.44 -4.98
C GLY A 24 -11.30 -10.87 -3.95
N ALA A 25 -10.04 -10.83 -4.34
CA ALA A 25 -8.89 -11.17 -3.49
C ALA A 25 -8.25 -9.96 -2.78
N LYS A 26 -8.93 -8.81 -2.79
CA LYS A 26 -8.41 -7.56 -2.23
C LYS A 26 -9.30 -7.01 -1.13
N ILE A 27 -8.72 -6.22 -0.24
CA ILE A 27 -9.45 -5.27 0.58
C ILE A 27 -9.28 -3.89 -0.04
N ARG A 28 -10.38 -3.15 -0.16
CA ARG A 28 -10.38 -1.71 -0.38
C ARG A 28 -10.87 -1.02 0.88
N ALA A 29 -10.04 -0.15 1.44
CA ALA A 29 -10.33 0.62 2.64
C ALA A 29 -10.32 2.12 2.30
N PRO A 30 -11.48 2.73 2.04
CA PRO A 30 -11.53 4.13 1.68
C PRO A 30 -11.30 5.05 2.88
N ILE A 31 -10.62 6.16 2.62
CA ILE A 31 -10.39 7.27 3.55
C ILE A 31 -11.42 8.37 3.26
N ASN A 32 -11.67 8.64 1.98
CA ASN A 32 -12.75 9.48 1.46
C ASN A 32 -13.19 8.97 0.07
N ASP A 33 -13.99 9.76 -0.66
CA ASP A 33 -14.57 9.38 -1.96
C ASP A 33 -13.53 9.08 -3.05
N THR A 34 -12.34 9.67 -2.97
CA THR A 34 -11.31 9.60 -4.02
C THR A 34 -10.02 8.93 -3.56
N LEU A 35 -9.76 8.94 -2.26
CA LEU A 35 -8.57 8.40 -1.61
C LEU A 35 -8.88 7.10 -0.86
N PHE A 36 -8.18 6.03 -1.22
CA PHE A 36 -8.38 4.72 -0.60
C PHE A 36 -7.11 3.88 -0.57
N LEU A 37 -7.03 2.96 0.39
CA LEU A 37 -5.99 1.95 0.48
C LEU A 37 -6.47 0.63 -0.12
N ASP A 38 -5.81 0.17 -1.18
CA ASP A 38 -5.99 -1.17 -1.74
C ASP A 38 -4.94 -2.14 -1.16
N ILE A 39 -5.39 -3.32 -0.76
CA ILE A 39 -4.56 -4.35 -0.11
C ILE A 39 -4.84 -5.69 -0.80
N TYR A 40 -3.77 -6.31 -1.30
CA TYR A 40 -3.75 -7.67 -1.81
C TYR A 40 -2.77 -8.49 -0.99
N TYR A 41 -3.15 -9.74 -0.70
CA TYR A 41 -2.27 -10.71 -0.05
C TYR A 41 -2.62 -12.14 -0.50
N ASP A 42 -1.61 -12.86 -0.98
CA ASP A 42 -1.70 -14.29 -1.21
C ASP A 42 -1.12 -15.05 0.01
N PRO A 43 -1.95 -15.77 0.79
CA PRO A 43 -1.47 -16.51 1.95
C PRO A 43 -0.55 -17.69 1.61
N THR A 44 -0.54 -18.14 0.35
CA THR A 44 0.21 -19.29 -0.16
C THR A 44 1.66 -18.90 -0.43
N THR A 45 1.85 -17.85 -1.23
CA THR A 45 3.17 -17.34 -1.64
C THR A 45 3.72 -16.30 -0.68
N LYS A 46 2.87 -15.74 0.19
CA LYS A 46 3.16 -14.57 1.03
C LYS A 46 3.34 -13.27 0.23
N SER A 47 3.02 -13.30 -1.07
CA SER A 47 3.08 -12.11 -1.91
C SER A 47 2.00 -11.12 -1.58
N TYR A 48 2.33 -9.83 -1.75
CA TYR A 48 1.49 -8.74 -1.31
C TYR A 48 1.57 -7.52 -2.23
N SER A 49 0.53 -6.71 -2.19
CA SER A 49 0.56 -5.37 -2.75
C SER A 49 -0.34 -4.46 -1.93
N TYR A 50 0.24 -3.40 -1.38
CA TYR A 50 -0.46 -2.32 -0.70
C TYR A 50 -0.33 -1.06 -1.55
N GLY A 51 -1.41 -0.30 -1.73
CA GLY A 51 -1.37 0.94 -2.50
C GLY A 51 -2.32 1.97 -1.95
N LEU A 52 -1.78 3.12 -1.52
CA LEU A 52 -2.60 4.31 -1.29
C LEU A 52 -2.86 4.96 -2.64
N VAL A 53 -4.13 5.03 -3.04
CA VAL A 53 -4.57 5.44 -4.37
C VAL A 53 -5.44 6.67 -4.25
N ASP A 54 -5.17 7.67 -5.09
CA ASP A 54 -6.01 8.84 -5.26
C ASP A 54 -6.49 8.92 -6.70
N SER A 55 -7.80 8.73 -6.88
CA SER A 55 -8.43 8.68 -8.20
C SER A 55 -8.41 10.02 -8.94
N GLU A 56 -8.19 11.15 -8.25
CA GLU A 56 -8.14 12.48 -8.83
C GLU A 56 -6.77 12.85 -9.42
N LEU A 57 -5.71 12.08 -9.13
CA LEU A 57 -4.39 12.36 -9.69
C LEU A 57 -4.45 12.46 -11.23
N PRO A 58 -3.76 13.42 -11.88
CA PRO A 58 -3.91 13.66 -13.32
C PRO A 58 -3.27 12.58 -14.21
N TYR A 59 -2.58 11.61 -13.61
CA TYR A 59 -1.76 10.62 -14.33
C TYR A 59 -2.61 9.59 -15.09
N LYS A 60 -2.24 9.27 -16.33
CA LYS A 60 -2.81 8.11 -17.04
C LYS A 60 -2.22 6.82 -16.45
N GLY A 61 -3.06 5.83 -16.15
CA GLY A 61 -2.62 4.54 -15.60
C GLY A 61 -2.61 4.51 -14.07
N ASP A 62 -1.48 4.12 -13.46
CA ASP A 62 -1.36 3.91 -12.02
C ASP A 62 -1.55 5.23 -11.23
N LYS A 63 -2.57 5.24 -10.38
CA LYS A 63 -2.99 6.36 -9.51
C LYS A 63 -2.48 6.23 -8.08
N ARG A 64 -1.50 5.35 -7.82
CA ARG A 64 -0.88 5.21 -6.50
C ARG A 64 -0.06 6.45 -6.14
N ILE A 65 -0.25 6.93 -4.92
CA ILE A 65 0.60 7.90 -4.23
C ILE A 65 1.77 7.17 -3.57
N LEU A 66 1.43 6.11 -2.82
CA LEU A 66 2.36 5.25 -2.08
C LEU A 66 2.06 3.80 -2.44
N GLY A 67 3.09 2.96 -2.52
CA GLY A 67 2.93 1.53 -2.76
C GLY A 67 3.99 0.68 -2.09
N TRP A 68 3.61 -0.52 -1.67
CA TRP A 68 4.53 -1.56 -1.21
C TRP A 68 4.16 -2.89 -1.86
N ASP A 69 5.13 -3.58 -2.41
CA ASP A 69 4.97 -4.84 -3.12
C ASP A 69 6.27 -5.65 -3.12
N ASP A 70 6.13 -6.94 -3.40
CA ASP A 70 7.23 -7.90 -3.51
C ASP A 70 7.41 -8.43 -4.94
N TYR A 71 6.74 -7.82 -5.92
CA TYR A 71 6.92 -8.19 -7.31
C TYR A 71 8.28 -7.70 -7.82
N PRO A 72 9.13 -8.56 -8.41
CA PRO A 72 10.52 -8.22 -8.75
C PRO A 72 10.67 -7.19 -9.88
N HIS A 73 9.60 -6.89 -10.65
CA HIS A 73 9.59 -5.94 -11.79
C HIS A 73 10.86 -6.05 -12.67
N GLU A 74 10.96 -7.13 -13.46
CA GLU A 74 12.22 -7.56 -14.12
C GLU A 74 12.94 -6.47 -14.95
N GLY A 75 12.23 -5.47 -15.44
CA GLY A 75 12.74 -4.35 -16.23
C GLY A 75 13.30 -3.15 -15.44
N ILE A 76 13.16 -3.11 -14.11
CA ILE A 76 13.55 -1.95 -13.29
C ILE A 76 14.88 -2.23 -12.59
N LYS A 77 15.96 -1.57 -13.04
CA LYS A 77 17.32 -1.83 -12.53
C LYS A 77 17.55 -1.25 -11.15
N GLU A 78 16.95 -0.09 -10.89
CA GLU A 78 17.04 0.66 -9.65
C GLU A 78 16.52 -0.15 -8.47
N MET A 79 15.43 -0.90 -8.69
CA MET A 79 14.88 -1.79 -7.67
C MET A 79 15.79 -2.96 -7.33
N LYS A 80 16.47 -3.54 -8.33
CA LYS A 80 17.42 -4.66 -8.09
C LYS A 80 18.63 -4.25 -7.24
N ALA A 81 18.89 -2.95 -7.11
CA ALA A 81 19.93 -2.40 -6.25
C ALA A 81 19.48 -2.19 -4.79
N LEU A 82 18.19 -2.30 -4.49
CA LEU A 82 17.65 -2.19 -3.13
C LEU A 82 18.10 -3.38 -2.28
N LYS A 83 18.40 -3.13 -1.00
CA LYS A 83 18.81 -4.18 -0.05
C LYS A 83 17.67 -5.14 0.26
N SER A 84 16.44 -4.66 0.16
CA SER A 84 15.22 -5.39 0.46
C SER A 84 14.60 -6.09 -0.74
N TYR A 85 15.22 -6.00 -1.93
CA TYR A 85 14.72 -6.64 -3.15
C TYR A 85 14.33 -8.13 -2.91
N PRO A 86 13.14 -8.57 -3.35
CA PRO A 86 12.21 -7.89 -4.25
C PRO A 86 11.21 -6.95 -3.55
N HIS A 87 11.24 -6.88 -2.22
CA HIS A 87 10.38 -5.98 -1.46
C HIS A 87 10.80 -4.54 -1.70
N HIS A 88 9.85 -3.68 -2.07
CA HIS A 88 10.14 -2.28 -2.35
C HIS A 88 9.00 -1.39 -1.91
N PHE A 89 9.37 -0.17 -1.57
CA PHE A 89 8.46 0.94 -1.39
C PHE A 89 8.55 1.82 -2.61
N GLN A 90 7.41 2.26 -3.14
CA GLN A 90 7.34 3.15 -4.28
C GLN A 90 6.49 4.37 -3.97
N PHE A 91 6.95 5.53 -4.42
CA PHE A 91 6.22 6.79 -4.33
C PHE A 91 6.52 7.67 -5.53
N ARG A 92 5.68 8.68 -5.76
CA ARG A 92 5.88 9.64 -6.84
C ARG A 92 6.62 10.88 -6.36
N LYS A 93 7.64 11.30 -7.13
CA LYS A 93 8.31 12.59 -6.99
C LYS A 93 8.44 13.22 -8.37
N ASN A 94 7.85 14.41 -8.55
CA ASN A 94 7.82 15.12 -9.84
C ASN A 94 7.38 14.20 -10.99
N GLU A 95 6.24 13.53 -10.80
CA GLU A 95 5.62 12.60 -11.75
C GLU A 95 6.41 11.30 -12.08
N LYS A 96 7.58 11.10 -11.47
CA LYS A 96 8.40 9.90 -11.65
C LYS A 96 8.29 8.96 -10.45
N TRP A 97 8.36 7.66 -10.71
CA TRP A 97 8.50 6.65 -9.67
C TRP A 97 9.88 6.72 -9.03
N VAL A 98 9.88 6.74 -7.71
CA VAL A 98 11.06 6.57 -6.88
C VAL A 98 10.85 5.30 -6.07
N PHE A 99 11.89 4.47 -6.01
CA PHE A 99 11.89 3.20 -5.30
C PHE A 99 12.86 3.28 -4.12
N ASP A 100 12.45 2.75 -2.98
CA ASP A 100 13.23 2.69 -1.75
C ASP A 100 13.05 1.33 -1.06
N ASP A 101 13.91 1.07 -0.07
CA ASP A 101 13.87 -0.15 0.71
C ASP A 101 12.54 -0.28 1.47
N SER A 102 11.87 -1.42 1.30
CA SER A 102 10.67 -1.73 2.07
C SER A 102 11.01 -2.45 3.36
N PRO A 103 10.36 -2.12 4.49
CA PRO A 103 10.43 -2.91 5.71
C PRO A 103 9.49 -4.14 5.70
N LEU A 104 8.56 -4.24 4.74
CA LEU A 104 7.51 -5.27 4.73
C LEU A 104 8.03 -6.62 4.24
N ARG A 105 7.55 -7.72 4.83
CA ARG A 105 8.10 -9.08 4.56
C ARG A 105 7.03 -10.15 4.31
N GLY A 106 5.81 -9.76 3.98
CA GLY A 106 4.70 -10.70 3.72
C GLY A 106 4.06 -11.27 4.99
N ASP A 107 4.31 -10.62 6.13
CA ASP A 107 3.57 -10.88 7.38
C ASP A 107 2.42 -9.89 7.44
N ILE A 108 1.31 -10.23 6.78
CA ILE A 108 0.13 -9.38 6.60
C ILE A 108 -0.36 -8.70 7.90
N MET A 109 -0.19 -9.34 9.06
CA MET A 109 -0.68 -8.80 10.34
C MET A 109 0.26 -7.77 10.94
N LYS A 110 1.57 -7.87 10.69
CA LYS A 110 2.56 -6.85 11.09
C LYS A 110 2.69 -5.76 10.03
N ASP A 111 2.72 -6.16 8.77
CA ASP A 111 2.91 -5.27 7.63
C ASP A 111 1.79 -4.22 7.57
N ILE A 112 0.54 -4.62 7.85
CA ILE A 112 -0.57 -3.67 7.87
C ILE A 112 -0.43 -2.58 8.95
N GLU A 113 0.21 -2.86 10.09
CA GLU A 113 0.44 -1.83 11.12
C GLU A 113 1.40 -0.76 10.62
N VAL A 114 2.45 -1.18 9.89
CA VAL A 114 3.40 -0.27 9.24
C VAL A 114 2.70 0.56 8.18
N VAL A 115 1.86 -0.06 7.34
CA VAL A 115 1.10 0.64 6.28
C VAL A 115 0.13 1.66 6.88
N ILE A 116 -0.65 1.28 7.91
CA ILE A 116 -1.57 2.20 8.60
C ILE A 116 -0.82 3.41 9.15
N LYS A 117 0.34 3.19 9.79
CA LYS A 117 1.18 4.27 10.32
C LYS A 117 1.67 5.20 9.21
N ALA A 118 2.21 4.64 8.12
CA ALA A 118 2.71 5.42 6.99
C ALA A 118 1.60 6.24 6.31
N VAL A 119 0.41 5.66 6.13
CA VAL A 119 -0.76 6.39 5.60
C VAL A 119 -1.18 7.51 6.56
N SER A 120 -1.24 7.26 7.87
CA SER A 120 -1.55 8.30 8.86
C SER A 120 -0.55 9.45 8.85
N GLU A 121 0.74 9.16 8.70
CA GLU A 121 1.80 10.16 8.58
C GLU A 121 1.66 10.99 7.30
N TYR A 122 1.40 10.33 6.17
CA TYR A 122 1.13 10.99 4.88
C TYR A 122 -0.07 11.92 4.93
N LEU A 123 -1.18 11.48 5.54
CA LEU A 123 -2.38 12.31 5.67
C LEU A 123 -2.10 13.56 6.52
N ARG A 124 -1.35 13.42 7.62
CA ARG A 124 -0.99 14.56 8.49
C ARG A 124 -0.09 15.57 7.78
N SER A 125 0.88 15.13 6.98
CA SER A 125 1.74 16.06 6.24
C SER A 125 1.00 16.76 5.10
N SER A 126 0.02 16.09 4.49
CA SER A 126 -0.76 16.63 3.37
C SER A 126 -1.81 17.67 3.80
N THR A 127 -2.33 17.59 5.02
CA THR A 127 -3.30 18.55 5.57
C THR A 127 -2.64 19.86 6.04
N THR A 128 -1.31 19.96 6.06
CA THR A 128 -0.59 21.15 6.55
C THR A 128 -0.30 22.17 5.43
N VAL A 129 -1.29 22.41 4.55
CA VAL A 129 -1.23 23.43 3.48
C VAL A 129 -2.35 24.45 3.68
#